data_AF-A0A496VZU7-F1
#
_entry.id   AF-A0A496VZU7-F1
#
_cell.length_a   1.000
_cell.length_b   1.000
_cell.length_c   1.000
_cell.angle_alpha   90.00
_cell.angle_beta   90.00
_cell.angle_gamma   90.00
#
_symmetry.space_group_name_H-M   'P 1'
#
loop_
_entity.id
_entity.type
_entity.pdbx_description
1 polymer ?
#
loop_
_entity_poly.entity_id
_entity_poly.type
_entity_poly.pdbx_seq_one_letter_code
_entity_poly.pdbx_strand_id
1 'polypeptide(L)'
;MYFRNVASRAYYCAYHQCVNLLIRKYGFQVPKEDSHQEVIRKLQQQDLDDLAGLLSRMKNLRKIADYELENIFTERDATQSLWYAQEVADRIKNVVNS
;
A
#
# COMPACT_ATOMS: atom_id res chain seq x y z
N MET A 1 -11.57 -12.58 -12.27
CA MET A 1 -12.05 -11.21 -12.01
C MET A 1 -12.08 -10.87 -10.51
N TYR A 2 -12.60 -11.74 -9.63
CA TYR A 2 -12.67 -11.49 -8.18
C TYR A 2 -11.30 -11.23 -7.52
N PHE A 3 -10.30 -12.08 -7.76
CA PHE A 3 -8.96 -11.97 -7.14
C PHE A 3 -8.21 -10.67 -7.46
N ARG A 4 -8.34 -10.19 -8.70
CA ARG A 4 -7.74 -8.91 -9.13
C ARG A 4 -8.33 -7.73 -8.35
N ASN A 5 -9.66 -7.70 -8.19
CA ASN A 5 -10.34 -6.67 -7.41
C ASN A 5 -9.94 -6.69 -5.93
N VAL A 6 -9.69 -7.88 -5.36
CA VAL A 6 -9.18 -8.02 -3.98
C VAL A 6 -7.83 -7.32 -3.84
N ALA A 7 -6.88 -7.59 -4.75
CA ALA A 7 -5.56 -6.95 -4.71
C ALA A 7 -5.63 -5.43 -4.86
N SER A 8 -6.46 -4.93 -5.79
CA SER A 8 -6.66 -3.50 -5.99
C SER A 8 -7.22 -2.82 -4.73
N ARG A 9 -8.28 -3.38 -4.14
CA ARG A 9 -8.89 -2.84 -2.91
C ARG A 9 -7.96 -2.93 -1.70
N ALA A 10 -7.21 -4.03 -1.56
CA ALA A 10 -6.21 -4.20 -0.51
C ALA A 10 -5.13 -3.12 -0.61
N TYR A 11 -4.64 -2.86 -1.81
CA TYR A 11 -3.67 -1.78 -2.07
C TYR A 11 -4.22 -0.41 -1.68
N TYR A 12 -5.40 -0.02 -2.14
CA TYR A 12 -5.96 1.29 -1.81
C TYR A 12 -6.25 1.44 -0.32
N CYS A 13 -6.66 0.36 0.36
CA CYS A 13 -6.80 0.35 1.82
C CYS A 13 -5.47 0.70 2.50
N ALA A 14 -4.40 -0.04 2.20
CA ALA A 14 -3.07 0.21 2.75
C ALA A 14 -2.53 1.61 2.40
N TYR A 15 -2.71 2.02 1.14
CA TYR A 15 -2.31 3.34 0.66
C TYR A 15 -2.96 4.47 1.46
N HIS A 16 -4.29 4.43 1.64
CA HIS A 16 -5.00 5.47 2.39
C HIS A 16 -4.64 5.47 3.88
N GLN A 17 -4.32 4.32 4.47
CA GLN A 17 -3.82 4.27 5.84
C GLN A 17 -2.44 4.94 5.95
N CYS A 18 -1.50 4.63 5.05
CA CYS A 18 -0.18 5.28 5.02
C CYS A 18 -0.29 6.79 4.78
N VAL A 19 -1.16 7.22 3.86
CA VAL A 19 -1.44 8.64 3.62
C VAL A 19 -1.96 9.31 4.89
N ASN A 20 -2.94 8.71 5.56
CA ASN A 20 -3.50 9.26 6.79
C ASN A 20 -2.46 9.35 7.92
N LEU A 21 -1.59 8.34 8.06
CA LEU A 21 -0.46 8.39 9.00
C LEU A 21 0.45 9.58 8.69
N LEU A 22 0.87 9.72 7.42
CA LEU A 22 1.76 10.78 6.97
C LEU A 22 1.16 12.18 7.17
N ILE A 23 -0.13 12.35 6.86
CA ILE A 23 -0.85 13.61 7.09
C ILE A 23 -0.88 13.93 8.59
N ARG A 24 -1.32 12.98 9.42
CA ARG A 24 -1.61 13.23 10.84
C ARG A 24 -0.34 13.37 11.70
N LYS A 25 0.67 12.54 11.48
CA LYS A 25 1.90 12.51 12.30
C LYS A 25 3.01 13.40 11.74
N TYR A 26 3.05 13.62 10.42
CA TYR A 26 4.18 14.28 9.74
C TYR A 26 3.79 15.48 8.87
N GLY A 27 2.53 15.91 8.89
CA GLY A 27 2.06 17.09 8.15
C GLY A 27 2.18 16.96 6.63
N PHE A 28 2.18 15.73 6.11
CA PHE A 28 2.34 15.49 4.67
C PHE A 28 1.16 16.05 3.87
N GLN A 29 1.46 16.73 2.75
CA GLN A 29 0.46 17.17 1.78
C GLN A 29 0.52 16.26 0.56
N VAL A 30 -0.59 15.56 0.29
CA VAL A 30 -0.67 14.63 -0.84
C VAL A 30 -0.62 15.41 -2.16
N PRO A 31 0.31 15.10 -3.08
CA PRO A 31 0.36 15.77 -4.39
C PRO A 31 -0.87 15.45 -5.23
N LYS A 32 -1.21 16.35 -6.16
CA LYS A 32 -2.34 16.16 -7.09
C LYS A 32 -2.07 15.08 -8.16
N GLU A 33 -0.81 14.83 -8.52
CA GLU A 33 -0.40 13.87 -9.56
C GLU A 33 0.72 12.94 -9.06
N ASP A 34 0.77 11.72 -9.61
CA ASP A 34 1.72 10.63 -9.28
C ASP A 34 1.93 10.34 -7.78
N SER A 35 0.81 10.35 -7.04
CA SER A 35 0.77 10.33 -5.58
C SER A 35 1.27 9.03 -4.94
N HIS A 36 1.26 7.91 -5.65
CA HIS A 36 1.60 6.60 -5.09
C HIS A 36 3.10 6.44 -4.80
N GLN A 37 3.97 6.83 -5.72
CA GLN A 37 5.41 6.73 -5.50
C GLN A 37 5.88 7.74 -4.45
N GLU A 38 5.25 8.92 -4.42
CA GLU A 38 5.59 9.95 -3.45
C GLU A 38 5.25 9.54 -2.01
N VAL A 39 4.13 8.85 -1.79
CA VAL A 39 3.81 8.28 -0.47
C VAL A 39 4.87 7.27 -0.01
N ILE A 40 5.34 6.39 -0.91
CA ILE A 40 6.41 5.43 -0.61
C ILE A 40 7.71 6.17 -0.25
N ARG A 41 8.11 7.16 -1.05
CA ARG A 41 9.29 7.98 -0.80
C ARG A 41 9.19 8.72 0.53
N LYS A 42 8.02 9.26 0.85
CA LYS A 42 7.79 9.98 2.09
C LYS A 42 7.88 9.07 3.30
N LEU A 43 7.38 7.83 3.23
CA LEU A 43 7.57 6.83 4.29
C LEU A 43 9.06 6.58 4.56
N GLN A 44 9.88 6.40 3.51
CA GLN A 44 11.32 6.21 3.65
C GLN A 44 12.01 7.41 4.31
N GLN A 45 11.61 8.63 3.94
CA GLN A 45 12.14 9.86 4.57
C GLN A 45 11.79 10.01 6.06
N GLN A 46 10.82 9.25 6.57
CA GLN A 46 10.44 9.26 7.98
C GLN A 46 10.92 8.01 8.72
N ASP A 47 11.91 7.29 8.16
CA ASP A 47 12.46 6.04 8.70
C ASP A 47 11.39 4.93 8.87
N LEU A 48 10.37 4.94 8.00
CA LEU A 48 9.29 3.94 7.95
C LEU A 48 9.51 2.96 6.79
N ASP A 49 10.75 2.50 6.59
CA ASP A 49 11.15 1.63 5.47
C ASP A 49 10.32 0.35 5.36
N ASP A 50 9.90 -0.17 6.52
CA ASP A 50 9.02 -1.31 6.65
C ASP A 50 7.66 -1.10 5.96
N LEU A 51 7.03 0.06 6.20
CA LEU A 51 5.77 0.43 5.56
C LEU A 51 5.99 0.75 4.07
N ALA A 52 7.10 1.40 3.73
CA ALA A 52 7.46 1.70 2.35
C ALA A 52 7.64 0.43 1.52
N GLY A 53 8.33 -0.58 2.08
CA GLY A 53 8.58 -1.86 1.45
C GLY A 53 7.30 -2.65 1.21
N LEU A 54 6.39 -2.70 2.20
CA LEU A 54 5.08 -3.34 2.05
C LEU A 54 4.24 -2.65 0.96
N LEU A 55 4.12 -1.32 1.03
CA LEU A 55 3.30 -0.57 0.08
C LEU A 55 3.85 -0.66 -1.36
N SER A 56 5.17 -0.71 -1.53
CA SER A 56 5.83 -0.92 -2.82
C SER A 56 5.50 -2.29 -3.42
N ARG A 57 5.57 -3.37 -2.61
CA ARG A 57 5.17 -4.72 -3.05
C ARG A 57 3.70 -4.77 -3.47
N MET A 58 2.82 -4.15 -2.68
CA MET A 58 1.40 -4.08 -2.99
C MET A 58 1.12 -3.26 -4.26
N LYS A 59 1.84 -2.14 -4.47
CA LYS A 59 1.73 -1.33 -5.70
C LYS A 59 2.02 -2.17 -6.94
N ASN A 60 3.07 -3.00 -6.89
CA ASN A 60 3.43 -3.90 -7.98
C ASN A 60 2.34 -4.97 -8.23
N LEU A 61 1.83 -5.63 -7.17
CA LEU A 61 0.73 -6.59 -7.31
C LEU A 61 -0.53 -5.93 -7.88
N ARG A 62 -0.87 -4.72 -7.43
CA ARG A 62 -2.00 -3.93 -7.92
C ARG A 62 -1.81 -3.51 -9.39
N LYS A 63 -0.60 -3.19 -9.83
CA LYS A 63 -0.30 -2.92 -11.25
C LYS A 63 -0.62 -4.13 -12.10
N ILE A 64 -0.17 -5.32 -11.69
CA ILE A 64 -0.44 -6.58 -12.39
C ILE A 64 -1.96 -6.83 -12.40
N ALA A 65 -2.63 -6.65 -11.26
CA ALA A 65 -4.05 -6.89 -11.10
C ALA A 65 -4.93 -5.99 -11.98
N ASP A 66 -4.60 -4.70 -12.09
CA ASP A 66 -5.44 -3.70 -12.76
C ASP A 66 -5.13 -3.51 -14.24
N TYR A 67 -3.85 -3.66 -14.64
CA TYR A 67 -3.40 -3.27 -15.98
C TYR A 67 -2.88 -4.44 -16.81
N GLU A 68 -2.33 -5.48 -16.20
CA GLU A 68 -1.71 -6.60 -16.91
C GLU A 68 -2.72 -7.77 -17.01
N LEU A 69 -3.77 -7.56 -17.81
CA LEU A 69 -4.89 -8.50 -17.92
C LEU A 69 -4.51 -9.85 -18.53
N GLU A 70 -3.47 -9.88 -19.36
CA GLU A 70 -2.91 -11.10 -19.97
C GLU A 70 -2.21 -12.02 -18.96
N ASN A 71 -1.81 -11.49 -17.79
CA ASN A 71 -1.14 -12.29 -16.76
C ASN A 71 -2.15 -13.14 -15.97
N ILE A 72 -1.76 -14.36 -15.57
CA ILE A 72 -2.59 -15.15 -14.66
C ILE A 72 -2.49 -14.52 -13.26
N PHE A 73 -3.64 -14.15 -12.69
CA PHE A 73 -3.73 -13.63 -11.32
C PHE A 73 -4.49 -14.63 -10.45
N THR A 74 -3.80 -15.19 -9.48
CA THR A 74 -4.27 -16.35 -8.73
C THR A 74 -4.93 -15.96 -7.40
N GLU A 75 -5.60 -16.91 -6.76
CA GLU A 75 -6.08 -16.76 -5.39
C GLU A 75 -4.93 -16.48 -4.41
N ARG A 76 -3.78 -17.11 -4.61
CA ARG A 76 -2.57 -16.89 -3.79
C ARG A 76 -2.14 -15.43 -3.82
N ASP A 77 -2.17 -14.79 -4.99
CA ASP A 77 -1.80 -13.37 -5.14
C ASP A 77 -2.78 -12.44 -4.41
N ALA A 78 -4.07 -12.77 -4.44
CA ALA A 78 -5.10 -12.06 -3.70
C ALA A 78 -4.92 -12.20 -2.18
N THR A 79 -4.69 -13.43 -1.69
CA THR A 79 -4.43 -13.71 -0.28
C THR A 79 -3.15 -13.01 0.20
N GLN A 80 -2.10 -13.02 -0.61
CA GLN A 80 -0.85 -12.30 -0.33
C GLN A 80 -1.09 -10.79 -0.22
N SER A 81 -1.97 -10.23 -1.06
CA SER A 81 -2.34 -8.82 -1.01
C SER A 81 -3.10 -8.46 0.27
N LEU A 82 -4.01 -9.33 0.73
CA LEU A 82 -4.71 -9.17 2.01
C LEU A 82 -3.74 -9.23 3.19
N TRP A 83 -2.81 -10.19 3.17
CA TRP A 83 -1.78 -10.30 4.20
C TRP A 83 -0.93 -9.02 4.30
N TYR A 84 -0.46 -8.48 3.17
CA TYR A 84 0.28 -7.22 3.17
C TYR A 84 -0.55 -6.04 3.70
N ALA A 85 -1.84 -5.96 3.37
CA ALA A 85 -2.72 -4.90 3.88
C ALA A 85 -2.89 -4.98 5.40
N GLN A 86 -3.02 -6.19 5.95
CA GLN A 86 -3.09 -6.41 7.39
C GLN A 86 -1.78 -6.02 8.09
N GLU A 87 -0.64 -6.43 7.54
CA GLU A 87 0.69 -6.06 8.04
C GLU A 87 0.91 -4.54 8.09
N VAL A 88 0.44 -3.82 7.06
CA VAL A 88 0.46 -2.35 7.05
C VAL A 88 -0.36 -1.80 8.22
N ALA A 89 -1.59 -2.29 8.41
CA ALA A 89 -2.46 -1.82 9.48
C ALA A 89 -1.84 -2.05 10.87
N ASP A 90 -1.21 -3.21 11.09
CA ASP A 90 -0.61 -3.55 12.38
C ASP A 90 0.67 -2.75 12.66
N ARG A 91 1.51 -2.52 11.64
CA ARG A 91 2.69 -1.66 11.78
C ARG A 91 2.31 -0.20 12.02
N ILE A 92 1.25 0.30 11.37
CA ILE A 92 0.75 1.65 11.63
C ILE A 92 0.31 1.81 13.09
N LYS A 93 -0.37 0.82 13.69
CA LYS A 93 -0.74 0.88 15.11
C LYS A 93 0.50 1.02 16.00
N ASN A 94 1.56 0.28 15.70
CA ASN A 94 2.82 0.37 16.46
C ASN A 94 3.48 1.75 16.32
N VAL A 95 3.44 2.34 15.11
CA VAL A 95 3.98 3.69 14.87
C VAL A 95 3.13 4.77 15.53
N VAL A 96 1.81 4.60 15.64
CA VAL A 96 0.94 5.60 16.29
C VAL A 96 1.06 5.54 17.82
N ASN A 97 1.30 4.35 18.38
CA ASN A 97 1.44 4.14 19.82
C ASN A 97 2.86 4.42 20.35
N SER A 98 3.82 4.74 19.47
CA SER A 98 5.17 5.17 19.81
C SER A 98 5.35 6.69 19.77
#